data_AF-A0A2E1AXN6-F1
#
_entry.id   AF-A0A2E1AXN6-F1
#
_cell.length_a   1.000
_cell.length_b   1.000
_cell.length_c   1.000
_cell.angle_alpha   90.00
_cell.angle_beta   90.00
_cell.angle_gamma   90.00
#
_symmetry.space_group_name_H-M   'P 1'
#
loop_
_entity.id
_entity.type
_entity.pdbx_description
1 polymer ?
#
loop_
_entity_poly.entity_id
_entity_poly.type
_entity_poly.pdbx_seq_one_letter_code
_entity_poly.pdbx_strand_id
1 'polypeptide(L)'
;MSEIVEKTKHFVSELLTEKLDSKFLYHNLRHTQRVVKSTKELLNFYNLGETENERVLLAAWLHDVGHIKGIEDHEESSCEIAQEFLEKNGYDAHGIEQVCSLIMATKMCHEPSNLMEGILRDADISHFAHKSYWETTDFLRDELRELGIADYTSKQWREKNINMFRKHHFYTDYAKENWEDGKQKNLKKLLKEKKEEKKIAKKEALKAKYKSESPDRSVQTLYRVTLRNHLKLSDIADTKANILLSVNAIIISLVLANLFSKLDNPSNTYMIYPTFILILFSVVSMVLSVLATRPNITRGKFTKEDVEKKRVNLLFFGNFHHMKLEEYEWALQELIKDKDYVYSSLTKDLYYLGVVLNRKYKILRITYNIFMLGIIVSVIAFVIAFRFFGPERLVF
;
A
#
# COMPACT_ATOMS: atom_id res chain seq x y z
N MET A 1 -34.92 50.27 2.18
CA MET A 1 -33.46 50.45 2.27
C MET A 1 -33.21 51.92 2.01
N SER A 2 -32.45 52.59 2.88
CA SER A 2 -32.23 54.03 2.76
C SER A 2 -31.34 54.38 1.59
N GLU A 3 -31.43 55.63 1.12
CA GLU A 3 -30.67 56.13 -0.03
C GLU A 3 -29.15 56.00 0.20
N ILE A 4 -28.67 56.28 1.42
CA ILE A 4 -27.24 56.21 1.75
C ILE A 4 -26.70 54.78 1.69
N VAL A 5 -27.49 53.77 2.07
CA VAL A 5 -27.06 52.36 2.02
C VAL A 5 -26.93 51.89 0.56
N GLU A 6 -27.82 52.30 -0.34
CA GLU A 6 -27.68 51.98 -1.76
C GLU A 6 -26.47 52.70 -2.39
N LYS A 7 -26.24 53.98 -2.05
CA LYS A 7 -25.01 54.70 -2.47
C LYS A 7 -23.75 53.97 -1.98
N THR A 8 -23.74 53.52 -0.73
CA THR A 8 -22.63 52.78 -0.12
C THR A 8 -22.37 51.47 -0.86
N LYS A 9 -23.43 50.69 -1.14
CA LYS A 9 -23.32 49.45 -1.91
C LYS A 9 -22.70 49.68 -3.29
N HIS A 10 -23.13 50.73 -4.01
CA HIS A 10 -22.55 51.06 -5.31
C HIS A 10 -21.07 51.44 -5.19
N PHE A 11 -20.74 52.33 -4.26
CA PHE A 11 -19.37 52.76 -3.99
C PHE A 11 -18.45 51.59 -3.65
N VAL A 12 -18.85 50.72 -2.71
CA VAL A 12 -18.05 49.55 -2.31
C VAL A 12 -17.89 48.55 -3.45
N SER A 13 -18.96 48.33 -4.24
CA SER A 13 -18.90 47.41 -5.37
C SER A 13 -17.91 47.89 -6.42
N GLU A 14 -17.91 49.18 -6.74
CA GLU A 14 -16.96 49.80 -7.68
C GLU A 14 -15.54 49.76 -7.11
N LEU A 15 -15.36 50.22 -5.87
CA LEU A 15 -14.06 50.30 -5.20
C LEU A 15 -13.37 48.93 -5.13
N LEU A 16 -14.05 47.90 -4.66
CA LEU A 16 -13.47 46.55 -4.54
C LEU A 16 -13.29 45.86 -5.89
N THR A 17 -14.04 46.25 -6.93
CA THR A 17 -13.86 45.69 -8.28
C THR A 17 -12.68 46.33 -9.00
N GLU A 18 -12.45 47.62 -8.79
CA GLU A 18 -11.43 48.38 -9.54
C GLU A 18 -10.08 48.49 -8.83
N LYS A 19 -10.08 48.53 -7.49
CA LYS A 19 -8.86 48.86 -6.70
C LYS A 19 -8.30 47.70 -5.90
N LEU A 20 -9.08 46.67 -5.60
CA LEU A 20 -8.60 45.53 -4.81
C LEU A 20 -7.64 44.67 -5.65
N ASP A 21 -6.51 44.28 -5.06
CA ASP A 21 -5.57 43.36 -5.72
C ASP A 21 -6.27 42.01 -5.98
N SER A 22 -6.06 41.44 -7.17
CA SER A 22 -6.62 40.14 -7.56
C SER A 22 -6.14 38.96 -6.68
N LYS A 23 -5.11 39.18 -5.86
CA LYS A 23 -4.66 38.22 -4.83
C LYS A 23 -5.64 38.06 -3.66
N PHE A 24 -6.57 39.00 -3.42
CA PHE A 24 -7.58 38.89 -2.38
C PHE A 24 -8.73 37.95 -2.78
N LEU A 25 -8.48 36.65 -2.64
CA LEU A 25 -9.42 35.59 -3.02
C LEU A 25 -10.60 35.43 -2.04
N TYR A 26 -10.41 35.84 -0.78
CA TYR A 26 -11.40 35.80 0.29
C TYR A 26 -11.99 37.18 0.58
N HIS A 27 -11.16 38.18 0.93
CA HIS A 27 -11.63 39.50 1.37
C HIS A 27 -11.95 40.41 0.18
N ASN A 28 -12.99 40.01 -0.56
CA ASN A 28 -13.46 40.70 -1.77
C ASN A 28 -14.97 40.99 -1.71
N LEU A 29 -15.51 41.58 -2.78
CA LEU A 29 -16.92 41.97 -2.86
C LEU A 29 -17.90 40.82 -2.51
N ARG A 30 -17.56 39.57 -2.84
CA ARG A 30 -18.40 38.42 -2.51
C ARG A 30 -18.43 38.15 -1.00
N HIS A 31 -17.34 38.39 -0.29
CA HIS A 31 -17.31 38.36 1.17
C HIS A 31 -18.16 39.46 1.75
N THR A 32 -17.97 40.71 1.32
CA THR A 32 -18.77 41.86 1.81
C THR A 32 -20.27 41.62 1.63
N GLN A 33 -20.69 41.14 0.46
CA GLN A 33 -22.09 40.80 0.19
C GLN A 33 -22.62 39.69 1.10
N ARG A 34 -21.79 38.70 1.45
CA ARG A 34 -22.13 37.65 2.40
C ARG A 34 -22.34 38.25 3.80
N VAL A 35 -21.42 39.10 4.28
CA VAL A 35 -21.55 39.75 5.59
C VAL A 35 -22.80 40.62 5.65
N VAL A 36 -23.06 41.41 4.61
CA VAL A 36 -24.28 42.23 4.51
C VAL A 36 -25.55 41.38 4.53
N LYS A 37 -25.54 40.22 3.86
CA LYS A 37 -26.68 39.30 3.88
C LYS A 37 -26.92 38.75 5.28
N SER A 38 -25.88 38.26 5.96
CA SER A 38 -25.97 37.75 7.34
C SER A 38 -26.35 38.85 8.33
N THR A 39 -25.87 40.08 8.12
CA THR A 39 -26.25 41.26 8.90
C THR A 39 -27.74 41.56 8.75
N LYS A 40 -28.29 41.53 7.53
CA LYS A 40 -29.73 41.71 7.30
C LYS A 40 -30.56 40.64 7.99
N GLU A 41 -30.10 39.38 7.99
CA GLU A 41 -30.77 38.28 8.70
C GLU A 41 -30.87 38.57 10.20
N LEU A 42 -29.77 39.00 10.82
CA LEU A 42 -29.73 39.37 12.25
C LEU A 42 -30.57 40.61 12.57
N LEU A 43 -30.49 41.67 11.76
CA LEU A 43 -31.26 42.91 11.97
C LEU A 43 -32.76 42.68 11.84
N ASN A 44 -33.20 41.78 10.96
CA ASN A 44 -34.60 41.40 10.83
C ASN A 44 -35.15 40.72 12.10
N PHE A 45 -34.30 40.04 12.87
CA PHE A 45 -34.68 39.42 14.13
C PHE A 45 -34.73 40.43 15.30
N TYR A 46 -33.70 41.27 15.43
CA TYR A 46 -33.58 42.19 16.57
C TYR A 46 -34.36 43.50 16.42
N ASN A 47 -34.58 43.97 15.19
CA ASN A 47 -35.32 45.19 14.86
C ASN A 47 -34.97 46.41 15.75
N LEU A 48 -33.70 46.83 15.70
CA LEU A 48 -33.13 47.88 16.55
C LEU A 48 -33.77 49.27 16.33
N GLY A 49 -34.24 49.52 15.11
CA GLY A 49 -34.78 50.80 14.66
C GLY A 49 -34.13 51.23 13.36
N GLU A 50 -34.75 52.15 12.62
CA GLU A 50 -34.28 52.50 11.26
C GLU A 50 -32.86 53.07 11.26
N THR A 51 -32.54 53.99 12.17
CA THR A 51 -31.21 54.62 12.27
C THR A 51 -30.12 53.62 12.65
N GLU A 52 -30.35 52.76 13.65
CA GLU A 52 -29.36 51.78 14.09
C GLU A 52 -29.15 50.68 13.05
N ASN A 53 -30.24 50.19 12.44
CA ASN A 53 -30.16 49.22 11.35
C ASN A 53 -29.39 49.78 10.15
N GLU A 54 -29.59 51.07 9.82
CA GLU A 54 -28.83 51.75 8.77
C GLU A 54 -27.33 51.77 9.08
N ARG A 55 -26.94 52.20 10.27
CA ARG A 55 -25.53 52.29 10.68
C ARG A 55 -24.84 50.93 10.67
N VAL A 56 -25.49 49.87 11.15
CA VAL A 56 -24.93 48.50 11.08
C VAL A 56 -24.79 48.02 9.63
N LEU A 57 -25.74 48.35 8.75
CA LEU A 57 -25.63 48.00 7.33
C LEU A 57 -24.53 48.79 6.61
N LEU A 58 -24.33 50.06 6.94
CA LEU A 58 -23.21 50.86 6.43
C LEU A 58 -21.88 50.24 6.85
N ALA A 59 -21.72 49.90 8.13
CA ALA A 59 -20.53 49.22 8.63
C ALA A 59 -20.29 47.86 7.94
N ALA A 60 -21.34 47.05 7.74
CA ALA A 60 -21.23 45.78 7.04
C ALA A 60 -20.77 45.90 5.58
N TRP A 61 -21.15 46.97 4.88
CA TRP A 61 -20.61 47.24 3.54
C TRP A 61 -19.17 47.74 3.57
N LEU A 62 -18.81 48.53 4.58
CA LEU A 62 -17.54 49.25 4.61
C LEU A 62 -16.42 48.54 5.38
N HIS A 63 -16.70 47.50 6.17
CA HIS A 63 -15.72 46.92 7.11
C HIS A 63 -14.38 46.50 6.49
N ASP A 64 -14.40 45.98 5.27
CA ASP A 64 -13.23 45.38 4.60
C ASP A 64 -12.66 46.23 3.44
N VAL A 65 -13.18 47.44 3.22
CA VAL A 65 -12.73 48.26 2.08
C VAL A 65 -11.27 48.70 2.20
N GLY A 66 -10.74 48.74 3.41
CA GLY A 66 -9.34 49.02 3.72
C GLY A 66 -8.36 48.02 3.11
N HIS A 67 -8.80 46.83 2.72
CA HIS A 67 -7.94 45.85 2.04
C HIS A 67 -7.33 46.34 0.73
N ILE A 68 -7.89 47.39 0.11
CA ILE A 68 -7.27 48.06 -1.04
C ILE A 68 -5.92 48.72 -0.71
N LYS A 69 -5.68 49.06 0.57
CA LYS A 69 -4.42 49.66 1.05
C LYS A 69 -3.46 48.60 1.61
N GLY A 70 -3.91 47.38 1.84
CA GLY A 70 -3.13 46.31 2.46
C GLY A 70 -3.89 45.61 3.57
N ILE A 71 -3.21 44.73 4.31
CA ILE A 71 -3.81 43.88 5.35
C ILE A 71 -3.55 44.44 6.75
N GLU A 72 -2.40 45.10 6.92
CA GLU A 72 -2.03 45.76 8.15
C GLU A 72 -3.02 46.90 8.42
N ASP A 73 -3.65 46.87 9.59
CA ASP A 73 -4.59 47.90 10.06
C ASP A 73 -5.66 48.24 9.01
N HIS A 74 -6.20 47.20 8.35
CA HIS A 74 -7.22 47.35 7.32
C HIS A 74 -8.54 47.90 7.91
N GLU A 75 -8.87 47.63 9.18
CA GLU A 75 -10.05 48.22 9.82
C GLU A 75 -9.92 49.74 10.01
N GLU A 76 -8.74 50.24 10.38
CA GLU A 76 -8.45 51.69 10.41
C GLU A 76 -8.56 52.30 9.02
N SER A 77 -7.96 51.65 8.03
CA SER A 77 -8.04 52.08 6.62
C SER A 77 -9.48 52.09 6.11
N SER A 78 -10.28 51.11 6.52
CA SER A 78 -11.72 51.05 6.23
C SER A 78 -12.48 52.21 6.89
N CYS A 79 -12.14 52.58 8.13
CA CYS A 79 -12.73 53.73 8.81
C CYS A 79 -12.40 55.05 8.10
N GLU A 80 -11.15 55.26 7.67
CA GLU A 80 -10.77 56.46 6.90
C GLU A 80 -11.59 56.59 5.61
N ILE A 81 -11.70 55.49 4.85
CA ILE A 81 -12.46 55.45 3.59
C ILE A 81 -13.95 55.64 3.86
N ALA A 82 -14.49 55.01 4.91
CA ALA A 82 -15.87 55.16 5.33
C ALA A 82 -16.20 56.60 5.72
N GLN A 83 -15.34 57.23 6.52
CA GLN A 83 -15.50 58.62 6.95
C GLN A 83 -15.52 59.55 5.74
N GLU A 84 -14.52 59.48 4.85
CA GLU A 84 -14.46 60.34 3.66
C GLU A 84 -15.72 60.18 2.78
N PHE A 85 -16.15 58.94 2.55
CA PHE A 85 -17.33 58.64 1.75
C PHE A 85 -18.61 59.18 2.39
N LEU A 86 -18.81 58.95 3.69
CA LEU A 86 -20.03 59.35 4.40
C LEU A 86 -20.11 60.87 4.59
N GLU A 87 -19.00 61.54 4.91
CA GLU A 87 -18.93 63.02 4.98
C GLU A 87 -19.29 63.66 3.64
N LYS A 88 -18.74 63.14 2.53
CA LYS A 88 -19.04 63.61 1.18
C LYS A 88 -20.51 63.47 0.80
N ASN A 89 -21.21 62.49 1.38
CA ASN A 89 -22.64 62.28 1.19
C ASN A 89 -23.51 63.00 2.24
N GLY A 90 -22.92 63.84 3.10
CA GLY A 90 -23.64 64.65 4.08
C GLY A 90 -24.20 63.84 5.26
N TYR A 91 -23.59 62.71 5.61
CA TYR A 91 -24.00 61.90 6.77
C TYR A 91 -23.61 62.57 8.09
N ASP A 92 -24.37 62.32 9.16
CA ASP A 92 -24.17 62.99 10.45
C ASP A 92 -22.89 62.50 11.16
N ALA A 93 -22.14 63.42 11.77
CA ALA A 93 -20.83 63.13 12.36
C ALA A 93 -20.88 62.05 13.48
N HIS A 94 -21.96 62.05 14.27
CA HIS A 94 -22.15 61.05 15.33
C HIS A 94 -22.43 59.65 14.73
N GLY A 95 -23.21 59.59 13.65
CA GLY A 95 -23.43 58.37 12.88
C GLY A 95 -22.15 57.83 12.24
N ILE A 96 -21.30 58.70 11.72
CA ILE A 96 -19.99 58.31 11.16
C ILE A 96 -19.09 57.71 12.24
N GLU A 97 -19.00 58.34 13.41
CA GLU A 97 -18.25 57.82 14.56
C GLU A 97 -18.74 56.43 14.96
N GLN A 98 -20.06 56.23 15.00
CA GLN A 98 -20.64 54.94 15.31
C GLN A 98 -20.37 53.88 14.24
N VAL A 99 -20.45 54.22 12.95
CA VAL A 99 -20.09 53.30 11.85
C VAL A 99 -18.62 52.89 11.95
N CYS A 100 -17.71 53.84 12.20
CA CYS A 100 -16.30 53.55 12.39
C CYS A 100 -16.07 52.67 13.62
N SER A 101 -16.76 52.93 14.74
CA SER A 101 -16.69 52.09 15.93
C SER A 101 -17.13 50.65 15.65
N LEU A 102 -18.16 50.45 14.81
CA LEU A 102 -18.61 49.12 14.40
C LEU A 102 -17.59 48.42 13.49
N ILE A 103 -17.00 49.15 12.53
CA ILE A 103 -15.92 48.62 11.69
C ILE A 103 -14.74 48.19 12.56
N MET A 104 -14.29 49.04 13.49
CA MET A 104 -13.20 48.70 14.40
C MET A 104 -13.50 47.49 15.28
N ALA A 105 -14.78 47.26 15.59
CA ALA A 105 -15.19 46.09 16.34
C ALA A 105 -14.98 44.77 15.59
N THR A 106 -14.77 44.75 14.26
CA THR A 106 -14.50 43.51 13.49
C THR A 106 -13.10 42.95 13.73
N LYS A 107 -12.19 43.73 14.33
CA LYS A 107 -10.84 43.30 14.70
C LYS A 107 -10.86 41.95 15.40
N MET A 108 -9.97 41.05 14.97
CA MET A 108 -9.97 39.64 15.39
C MET A 108 -10.08 39.43 16.92
N CYS A 109 -9.37 40.26 17.71
CA CYS A 109 -9.31 40.18 19.17
C CYS A 109 -10.32 41.05 19.93
N HIS A 110 -11.23 41.74 19.23
CA HIS A 110 -12.25 42.57 19.86
C HIS A 110 -13.40 41.72 20.41
N GLU A 111 -13.82 42.02 21.64
CA GLU A 111 -15.03 41.48 22.24
C GLU A 111 -16.14 42.55 22.14
N PRO A 112 -17.29 42.23 21.51
CA PRO A 112 -18.34 43.20 21.29
C PRO A 112 -18.93 43.70 22.61
N SER A 113 -19.00 45.02 22.75
CA SER A 113 -19.49 45.71 23.94
C SER A 113 -21.00 45.90 23.97
N ASN A 114 -21.64 45.82 22.80
CA ASN A 114 -23.07 46.05 22.61
C ASN A 114 -23.63 45.15 21.49
N LEU A 115 -24.96 45.18 21.32
CA LEU A 115 -25.66 44.32 20.38
C LEU A 115 -25.28 44.59 18.91
N MET A 116 -25.06 45.84 18.52
CA MET A 116 -24.69 46.19 17.14
C MET A 116 -23.31 45.62 16.76
N GLU A 117 -22.33 45.73 17.67
CA GLU A 117 -21.02 45.09 17.50
C GLU A 117 -21.16 43.57 17.44
N GLY A 118 -21.99 42.98 18.31
CA GLY A 118 -22.26 41.54 18.31
C GLY A 118 -22.87 41.05 16.99
N ILE A 119 -23.81 41.82 16.42
CA ILE A 119 -24.43 41.53 15.12
C ILE A 119 -23.38 41.52 14.01
N LEU A 120 -22.53 42.54 13.93
CA LEU A 120 -21.54 42.64 12.88
C LEU A 120 -20.47 41.53 13.01
N ARG A 121 -20.03 41.25 14.24
CA ARG A 121 -19.07 40.17 14.53
C ARG A 121 -19.57 38.80 14.14
N ASP A 122 -20.81 38.49 14.48
CA ASP A 122 -21.42 37.22 14.09
C ASP A 122 -21.62 37.15 12.57
N ALA A 123 -22.06 38.25 11.94
CA ALA A 123 -22.27 38.30 10.50
C ALA A 123 -20.98 38.05 9.70
N ASP A 124 -19.86 38.60 10.17
CA ASP A 124 -18.55 38.45 9.55
C ASP A 124 -18.07 36.97 9.56
N ILE A 125 -18.24 36.30 10.70
CA ILE A 125 -17.83 34.90 10.89
C ILE A 125 -18.95 33.88 10.54
N SER A 126 -20.10 34.35 10.01
CA SER A 126 -21.27 33.51 9.67
C SER A 126 -20.95 32.29 8.78
N HIS A 127 -19.90 32.37 7.94
CA HIS A 127 -19.42 31.26 7.12
C HIS A 127 -19.07 29.99 7.91
N PHE A 128 -18.77 30.09 9.22
CA PHE A 128 -18.54 28.92 10.08
C PHE A 128 -19.77 28.01 10.19
N ALA A 129 -20.97 28.57 10.08
CA ALA A 129 -22.23 27.84 10.18
C ALA A 129 -22.76 27.33 8.84
N HIS A 130 -22.22 27.82 7.72
CA HIS A 130 -22.73 27.51 6.39
C HIS A 130 -22.07 26.27 5.77
N LYS A 131 -22.77 25.67 4.79
CA LYS A 131 -22.25 24.52 4.03
C LYS A 131 -21.06 24.88 3.13
N SER A 132 -21.00 26.14 2.69
CA SER A 132 -19.90 26.70 1.88
C SER A 132 -18.62 26.93 2.67
N TYR A 133 -18.59 26.60 3.97
CA TYR A 133 -17.43 26.76 4.85
C TYR A 133 -16.13 26.26 4.23
N TRP A 134 -16.15 25.07 3.61
CA TRP A 134 -14.97 24.42 3.03
C TRP A 134 -14.36 25.23 1.88
N GLU A 135 -15.19 25.66 0.93
CA GLU A 135 -14.74 26.50 -0.19
C GLU A 135 -14.24 27.86 0.33
N THR A 136 -14.98 28.43 1.30
CA THR A 136 -14.69 29.74 1.87
C THR A 136 -13.33 29.73 2.60
N THR A 137 -13.04 28.70 3.39
CA THR A 137 -11.75 28.58 4.08
C THR A 137 -10.59 28.21 3.14
N ASP A 138 -10.86 27.52 2.02
CA ASP A 138 -9.82 27.27 1.01
C ASP A 138 -9.43 28.57 0.29
N PHE A 139 -10.39 29.45 -0.05
CA PHE A 139 -10.07 30.78 -0.57
C PHE A 139 -9.24 31.61 0.40
N LEU A 140 -9.56 31.56 1.71
CA LEU A 140 -8.74 32.24 2.71
C LEU A 140 -7.32 31.66 2.78
N ARG A 141 -7.17 30.33 2.74
CA ARG A 141 -5.84 29.70 2.74
C ARG A 141 -5.02 30.14 1.53
N ASP A 142 -5.64 30.14 0.36
CA ASP A 142 -4.96 30.48 -0.88
C ASP A 142 -4.63 31.98 -0.94
N GLU A 143 -5.53 32.86 -0.48
CA GLU A 143 -5.24 34.29 -0.33
C GLU A 143 -4.00 34.53 0.55
N LEU A 144 -3.92 33.89 1.73
CA LEU A 144 -2.76 34.02 2.63
C LEU A 144 -1.45 33.57 1.95
N ARG A 145 -1.53 32.59 1.04
CA ARG A 145 -0.39 32.12 0.25
C ARG A 145 0.00 33.12 -0.82
N GLU A 146 -0.94 33.63 -1.61
CA GLU A 146 -0.69 34.58 -2.70
C GLU A 146 -0.17 35.94 -2.18
N LEU A 147 -0.58 36.32 -0.97
CA LEU A 147 -0.09 37.52 -0.27
C LEU A 147 1.25 37.29 0.46
N GLY A 148 1.79 36.07 0.43
CA GLY A 148 3.09 35.74 1.05
C GLY A 148 3.08 35.73 2.58
N ILE A 149 1.91 35.71 3.21
CA ILE A 149 1.75 35.76 4.67
C ILE A 149 1.99 34.39 5.29
N ALA A 150 1.41 33.35 4.68
CA ALA A 150 1.58 31.98 5.16
C ALA A 150 1.26 30.96 4.08
N ASP A 151 2.06 29.89 4.03
CA ASP A 151 1.80 28.72 3.20
C ASP A 151 1.51 27.51 4.10
N TYR A 152 0.24 27.18 4.27
CA TYR A 152 -0.19 26.07 5.11
C TYR A 152 -0.47 24.83 4.27
N THR A 153 0.15 23.71 4.65
CA THR A 153 -0.32 22.40 4.19
C THR A 153 -1.77 22.16 4.64
N SER A 154 -2.52 21.29 3.95
CA SER A 154 -3.90 20.97 4.30
C SER A 154 -4.06 20.52 5.76
N LYS A 155 -3.05 19.82 6.30
CA LYS A 155 -3.00 19.38 7.69
C LYS A 155 -2.86 20.55 8.67
N GLN A 156 -1.93 21.47 8.41
CA GLN A 156 -1.73 22.66 9.23
C GLN A 156 -2.97 23.56 9.19
N TRP A 157 -3.55 23.76 7.99
CA TRP A 157 -4.75 24.55 7.80
C TRP A 157 -5.95 23.99 8.57
N ARG A 158 -6.14 22.66 8.51
CA ARG A 158 -7.17 21.97 9.30
C ARG A 158 -6.97 22.18 10.80
N GLU A 159 -5.74 22.12 11.30
CA GLU A 159 -5.46 22.35 12.72
C GLU A 159 -5.76 23.79 13.14
N LYS A 160 -5.37 24.77 12.32
CA LYS A 160 -5.69 26.19 12.56
C LYS A 160 -7.19 26.43 12.61
N ASN A 161 -7.95 25.88 11.67
CA ASN A 161 -9.39 25.96 11.65
C ASN A 161 -10.04 25.29 12.88
N ILE A 162 -9.58 24.10 13.27
CA ILE A 162 -10.06 23.45 14.51
C ILE A 162 -9.81 24.33 15.73
N ASN A 163 -8.63 24.95 15.83
CA ASN A 163 -8.32 25.87 16.92
C ASN A 163 -9.21 27.12 16.89
N MET A 164 -9.45 27.68 15.70
CA MET A 164 -10.33 28.84 15.51
C MET A 164 -11.76 28.52 15.94
N PHE A 165 -12.33 27.38 15.51
CA PHE A 165 -13.67 26.94 15.92
C PHE A 165 -13.82 26.74 17.42
N ARG A 166 -12.74 26.35 18.12
CA ARG A 166 -12.74 26.14 19.56
C ARG A 166 -12.66 27.44 20.36
N LYS A 167 -11.98 28.45 19.83
CA LYS A 167 -11.84 29.76 20.47
C LYS A 167 -13.04 30.66 20.19
N HIS A 168 -13.58 30.59 18.98
CA HIS A 168 -14.70 31.40 18.56
C HIS A 168 -16.02 30.97 19.21
N HIS A 169 -16.85 31.94 19.60
CA HIS A 169 -18.24 31.76 20.00
C HIS A 169 -19.12 32.84 19.35
N PHE A 170 -20.37 32.50 19.05
CA PHE A 170 -21.32 33.50 18.57
C PHE A 170 -21.76 34.40 19.74
N TYR A 171 -21.99 35.68 19.47
CA TYR A 171 -22.28 36.70 20.47
C TYR A 171 -23.77 36.97 20.63
N THR A 172 -24.50 37.06 19.52
CA THR A 172 -25.96 37.24 19.48
C THR A 172 -26.69 35.95 19.81
N ASP A 173 -27.85 36.07 20.46
CA ASP A 173 -28.71 34.93 20.78
C ASP A 173 -29.25 34.25 19.51
N TYR A 174 -29.54 35.03 18.47
CA TYR A 174 -29.94 34.48 17.17
C TYR A 174 -28.87 33.55 16.58
N ALA A 175 -27.61 33.98 16.52
CA ALA A 175 -26.54 33.17 15.97
C ALA A 175 -26.23 31.95 16.86
N LYS A 176 -26.31 32.08 18.20
CA LYS A 176 -26.19 30.93 19.10
C LYS A 176 -27.28 29.88 18.84
N GLU A 177 -28.51 30.31 18.61
CA GLU A 177 -29.64 29.39 18.38
C GLU A 177 -29.64 28.78 16.97
N ASN A 178 -29.36 29.59 15.95
CA ASN A 178 -29.56 29.20 14.55
C ASN A 178 -28.27 28.75 13.84
N TRP A 179 -27.11 29.24 14.25
CA TRP A 179 -25.84 29.04 13.55
C TRP A 179 -24.87 28.09 14.28
N GLU A 180 -25.01 27.92 15.60
CA GLU A 180 -24.12 27.05 16.38
C GLU A 180 -24.17 25.58 15.92
N ASP A 181 -25.35 25.03 15.59
CA ASP A 181 -25.44 23.65 15.07
C ASP A 181 -24.70 23.47 13.74
N GLY A 182 -24.77 24.47 12.85
CA GLY A 182 -24.00 24.49 11.60
C GLY A 182 -22.49 24.48 11.85
N LYS A 183 -22.03 25.30 12.80
CA LYS A 183 -20.63 25.37 13.23
C LYS A 183 -20.17 24.04 13.83
N GLN A 184 -20.97 23.42 14.70
CA GLN A 184 -20.64 22.12 15.30
C GLN A 184 -20.57 20.99 14.26
N LYS A 185 -21.45 21.01 13.25
CA LYS A 185 -21.40 20.06 12.12
C LYS A 185 -20.10 20.20 11.34
N ASN A 186 -19.66 21.42 11.03
CA ASN A 186 -18.40 21.68 10.34
C ASN A 186 -17.19 21.25 11.18
N LEU A 187 -17.17 21.57 12.48
CA LEU A 187 -16.13 21.13 13.41
C LEU A 187 -16.03 19.61 13.50
N LYS A 188 -17.17 18.91 13.58
CA LYS A 188 -17.21 17.44 13.62
C LYS A 188 -16.59 16.83 12.36
N LYS A 189 -16.83 17.43 11.20
CA LYS A 189 -16.23 16.98 9.92
C LYS A 189 -14.72 17.22 9.90
N LEU A 190 -14.22 18.39 10.33
CA LEU A 190 -12.78 18.64 10.49
C LEU A 190 -12.11 17.60 11.43
N LEU A 191 -12.73 17.31 12.57
CA LEU A 191 -12.21 16.31 13.53
C LEU A 191 -12.23 14.89 12.96
N LYS A 192 -13.23 14.55 12.14
CA LYS A 192 -13.32 13.24 11.47
C LYS A 192 -12.17 13.07 10.48
N GLU A 193 -11.93 14.04 9.60
CA GLU A 193 -10.81 14.00 8.64
C GLU A 193 -9.46 13.89 9.35
N LYS A 194 -9.25 14.65 10.43
CA LYS A 194 -8.04 14.55 11.26
C LYS A 194 -7.84 13.15 11.84
N LYS A 195 -8.91 12.47 12.27
CA LYS A 195 -8.85 11.09 12.77
C LYS A 195 -8.54 10.08 11.66
N GLU A 196 -9.14 10.25 10.48
CA GLU A 196 -8.91 9.37 9.32
C GLU A 196 -7.47 9.46 8.82
N GLU A 197 -6.92 10.67 8.70
CA GLU A 197 -5.52 10.89 8.32
C GLU A 197 -4.56 10.21 9.31
N LYS A 198 -4.80 10.36 10.63
CA LYS A 198 -4.01 9.67 11.67
C LYS A 198 -4.09 8.15 11.56
N LYS A 199 -5.26 7.60 11.23
CA LYS A 199 -5.43 6.15 11.04
C LYS A 199 -4.64 5.65 9.82
N ILE A 200 -4.66 6.39 8.72
CA ILE A 200 -3.91 6.06 7.50
C ILE A 200 -2.41 6.09 7.80
N ALA A 201 -1.91 7.18 8.39
CA ALA A 201 -0.50 7.32 8.76
C ALA A 201 -0.04 6.19 9.71
N LYS A 202 -0.86 5.81 10.70
CA LYS A 202 -0.56 4.68 11.60
C LYS A 202 -0.50 3.35 10.85
N LYS A 203 -1.41 3.11 9.89
CA LYS A 203 -1.43 1.90 9.07
C LYS A 203 -0.20 1.82 8.16
N GLU A 204 0.23 2.93 7.59
CA GLU A 204 1.43 3.00 6.74
C GLU A 204 2.71 2.81 7.54
N ALA A 205 2.83 3.46 8.70
CA ALA A 205 3.95 3.25 9.62
C ALA A 205 4.05 1.77 10.06
N LEU A 206 2.91 1.14 10.36
CA LEU A 206 2.87 -0.28 10.71
C LEU A 206 3.33 -1.17 9.53
N LYS A 207 2.87 -0.88 8.31
CA LYS A 207 3.33 -1.60 7.11
C LYS A 207 4.84 -1.43 6.89
N ALA A 208 5.38 -0.23 7.06
CA ALA A 208 6.80 0.05 6.91
C ALA A 208 7.64 -0.68 7.97
N LYS A 209 7.16 -0.74 9.21
CA LYS A 209 7.78 -1.51 10.30
C LYS A 209 7.83 -3.01 9.96
N TYR A 210 6.71 -3.61 9.56
CA TYR A 210 6.71 -5.03 9.17
C TYR A 210 7.49 -5.33 7.89
N LYS A 211 7.67 -4.34 6.99
CA LYS A 211 8.49 -4.49 5.79
C LYS A 211 10.00 -4.51 6.12
N SER A 212 10.43 -3.73 7.11
CA SER A 212 11.83 -3.68 7.56
C SER A 212 12.20 -4.83 8.52
N GLU A 213 11.25 -5.35 9.30
CA GLU A 213 11.44 -6.51 10.18
C GLU A 213 11.27 -7.88 9.46
N SER A 214 11.13 -7.91 8.13
CA SER A 214 10.86 -9.15 7.36
C SER A 214 12.06 -9.73 6.57
N PRO A 215 13.26 -9.95 7.15
CA PRO A 215 14.15 -11.01 6.66
C PRO A 215 13.41 -12.37 6.62
N ASP A 216 12.55 -12.64 7.61
CA ASP A 216 11.86 -13.93 7.77
C ASP A 216 11.02 -14.34 6.55
N ARG A 217 10.30 -13.43 5.88
CA ARG A 217 9.51 -13.82 4.68
C ARG A 217 10.39 -14.12 3.47
N SER A 218 11.46 -13.36 3.27
CA SER A 218 12.43 -13.62 2.20
C SER A 218 13.17 -14.92 2.44
N VAL A 219 13.57 -15.17 3.69
CA VAL A 219 14.20 -16.42 4.14
C VAL A 219 13.24 -17.61 3.99
N GLN A 220 11.98 -17.50 4.43
CA GLN A 220 10.95 -18.52 4.22
C GLN A 220 10.72 -18.81 2.73
N THR A 221 10.72 -17.77 1.89
CA THR A 221 10.56 -17.92 0.45
C THR A 221 11.76 -18.66 -0.15
N LEU A 222 12.98 -18.33 0.28
CA LEU A 222 14.20 -19.03 -0.13
C LEU A 222 14.10 -20.53 0.21
N TYR A 223 13.80 -20.89 1.46
CA TYR A 223 13.66 -22.30 1.86
C TYR A 223 12.58 -23.02 1.04
N ARG A 224 11.41 -22.39 0.86
CA ARG A 224 10.29 -22.96 0.09
C ARG A 224 10.66 -23.20 -1.36
N VAL A 225 11.28 -22.23 -2.02
CA VAL A 225 11.68 -22.33 -3.43
C VAL A 225 12.76 -23.40 -3.60
N THR A 226 13.78 -23.41 -2.75
CA THR A 226 14.87 -24.39 -2.82
C THR A 226 14.37 -25.81 -2.55
N LEU A 227 13.52 -26.02 -1.54
CA LEU A 227 12.91 -27.33 -1.26
C LEU A 227 12.10 -27.83 -2.47
N ARG A 228 11.24 -26.97 -3.03
CA ARG A 228 10.45 -27.31 -4.23
C ARG A 228 11.35 -27.66 -5.42
N ASN A 229 12.47 -26.97 -5.59
CA ASN A 229 13.43 -27.26 -6.66
C ASN A 229 14.10 -28.63 -6.44
N HIS A 230 14.51 -28.97 -5.22
CA HIS A 230 15.09 -30.28 -4.92
C HIS A 230 14.11 -31.44 -5.10
N LEU A 231 12.85 -31.27 -4.65
CA LEU A 231 11.80 -32.27 -4.90
C LEU A 231 11.58 -32.47 -6.40
N LYS A 232 11.43 -31.39 -7.16
CA LYS A 232 11.29 -31.46 -8.62
C LYS A 232 12.47 -32.13 -9.31
N LEU A 233 13.71 -31.85 -8.88
CA LEU A 233 14.90 -32.51 -9.43
C LEU A 233 14.91 -34.01 -9.08
N SER A 234 14.45 -34.40 -7.89
CA SER A 234 14.29 -35.81 -7.54
C SER A 234 13.27 -36.48 -8.45
N ASP A 235 12.10 -35.86 -8.66
CA ASP A 235 11.05 -36.39 -9.55
C ASP A 235 11.55 -36.55 -10.99
N ILE A 236 12.35 -35.59 -11.48
CA ILE A 236 12.98 -35.68 -12.81
C ILE A 236 13.96 -36.85 -12.87
N ALA A 237 14.76 -37.08 -11.83
CA ALA A 237 15.68 -38.21 -11.78
C ALA A 237 14.92 -39.55 -11.79
N ASP A 238 13.85 -39.67 -11.02
CA ASP A 238 13.02 -40.88 -10.96
C ASP A 238 12.29 -41.11 -12.29
N THR A 239 11.77 -40.05 -12.92
CA THR A 239 11.17 -40.10 -14.26
C THR A 239 12.17 -40.60 -15.30
N LYS A 240 13.41 -40.08 -15.29
CA LYS A 240 14.46 -40.51 -16.23
C LYS A 240 14.84 -41.99 -16.04
N ALA A 241 14.95 -42.44 -14.79
CA ALA A 241 15.21 -43.84 -14.48
C ALA A 241 14.06 -44.75 -14.96
N ASN A 242 12.80 -44.33 -14.77
CA ASN A 242 11.63 -45.07 -15.25
C ASN A 242 11.57 -45.13 -16.78
N ILE A 243 11.88 -44.04 -17.49
CA ILE A 243 12.00 -44.06 -18.96
C ILE A 243 13.05 -45.10 -19.39
N LEU A 244 14.21 -45.11 -18.73
CA LEU A 244 15.29 -46.03 -19.07
C LEU A 244 14.93 -47.50 -18.78
N LEU A 245 14.19 -47.75 -17.70
CA LEU A 245 13.62 -49.06 -17.39
C LEU A 245 12.65 -49.52 -18.49
N SER A 246 11.71 -48.67 -18.90
CA SER A 246 10.74 -48.98 -19.96
C SER A 246 11.41 -49.25 -21.31
N VAL A 247 12.41 -48.44 -21.69
CA VAL A 247 13.13 -48.64 -22.96
C VAL A 247 13.89 -49.98 -22.95
N ASN A 248 14.61 -50.31 -21.86
CA ASN A 248 15.30 -51.59 -21.75
C ASN A 248 14.32 -52.77 -21.76
N ALA A 249 13.16 -52.65 -21.11
CA ALA A 249 12.12 -53.68 -21.12
C ALA A 249 11.57 -53.93 -22.54
N ILE A 250 11.34 -52.87 -23.31
CA ILE A 250 10.92 -52.96 -24.72
C ILE A 250 11.99 -53.65 -25.57
N ILE A 251 13.26 -53.28 -25.41
CA ILE A 251 14.39 -53.91 -26.14
C ILE A 251 14.44 -55.40 -25.83
N ILE A 252 14.42 -55.79 -24.56
CA ILE A 252 14.46 -57.20 -24.14
C ILE A 252 13.25 -57.96 -24.70
N SER A 253 12.05 -57.38 -24.63
CA SER A 253 10.83 -58.00 -25.17
C SER A 253 10.93 -58.24 -26.68
N LEU A 254 11.41 -57.25 -27.46
CA LEU A 254 11.59 -57.38 -28.91
C LEU A 254 12.66 -58.42 -29.27
N VAL A 255 13.75 -58.49 -28.51
CA VAL A 255 14.80 -59.49 -28.70
C VAL A 255 14.26 -60.90 -28.44
N LEU A 256 13.52 -61.09 -27.34
CA LEU A 256 12.90 -62.37 -27.02
C LEU A 256 11.86 -62.80 -28.06
N ALA A 257 11.03 -61.87 -28.55
CA ALA A 257 10.00 -62.18 -29.53
C ALA A 257 10.55 -62.50 -30.94
N ASN A 258 11.56 -61.75 -31.39
CA ASN A 258 11.97 -61.76 -32.81
C ASN A 258 13.32 -62.43 -33.08
N LEU A 259 14.23 -62.43 -32.11
CA LEU A 259 15.60 -62.94 -32.29
C LEU A 259 15.79 -64.29 -31.62
N PHE A 260 15.20 -64.51 -30.44
CA PHE A 260 15.43 -65.73 -29.66
C PHE A 260 15.06 -67.01 -30.42
N SER A 261 13.88 -67.05 -31.06
CA SER A 261 13.43 -68.18 -31.89
C SER A 261 14.29 -68.43 -33.13
N LYS A 262 15.09 -67.43 -33.57
CA LYS A 262 16.00 -67.57 -34.71
C LYS A 262 17.37 -68.12 -34.32
N LEU A 263 17.74 -68.08 -33.04
CA LEU A 263 19.05 -68.54 -32.53
C LEU A 263 19.15 -70.07 -32.46
N ASP A 264 18.03 -70.79 -32.42
CA ASP A 264 18.00 -72.27 -32.43
C ASP A 264 18.42 -72.87 -33.77
N ASN A 265 18.47 -72.06 -34.85
CA ASN A 265 18.94 -72.50 -36.15
C ASN A 265 20.48 -72.36 -36.25
N PRO A 266 21.23 -73.45 -36.52
CA PRO A 266 22.69 -73.41 -36.65
C PRO A 266 23.22 -72.36 -37.64
N SER A 267 22.43 -72.04 -38.69
CA SER A 267 22.80 -71.03 -39.69
C SER A 267 22.82 -69.59 -39.15
N ASN A 268 22.21 -69.33 -37.99
CA ASN A 268 22.13 -67.99 -37.37
C ASN A 268 23.06 -67.83 -36.15
N THR A 269 24.00 -68.75 -35.95
CA THR A 269 24.93 -68.75 -34.80
C THR A 269 25.70 -67.42 -34.66
N TYR A 270 25.97 -66.73 -35.77
CA TYR A 270 26.64 -65.42 -35.77
C TYR A 270 25.86 -64.32 -35.05
N MET A 271 24.54 -64.45 -34.89
CA MET A 271 23.69 -63.47 -34.19
C MET A 271 23.70 -63.62 -32.67
N ILE A 272 24.23 -64.73 -32.12
CA ILE A 272 24.20 -65.03 -30.69
C ILE A 272 25.00 -63.99 -29.90
N TYR A 273 26.26 -63.74 -30.27
CA TYR A 273 27.13 -62.82 -29.51
C TYR A 273 26.61 -61.37 -29.51
N PRO A 274 26.23 -60.76 -30.64
CA PRO A 274 25.63 -59.41 -30.64
C PRO A 274 24.35 -59.32 -29.82
N THR A 275 23.50 -60.34 -29.89
CA THR A 275 22.25 -60.42 -29.12
C THR A 275 22.53 -60.53 -27.61
N PHE A 276 23.48 -61.36 -27.22
CA PHE A 276 23.88 -61.51 -25.82
C PHE A 276 24.46 -60.21 -25.25
N ILE A 277 25.32 -59.51 -26.00
CA ILE A 277 25.85 -58.21 -25.61
C ILE A 277 24.70 -57.22 -25.38
N LEU A 278 23.72 -57.16 -26.31
CA LEU A 278 22.59 -56.25 -26.19
C LEU A 278 21.74 -56.53 -24.94
N ILE A 279 21.43 -57.80 -24.67
CA ILE A 279 20.68 -58.21 -23.48
C ILE A 279 21.49 -57.88 -22.21
N LEU A 280 22.77 -58.20 -22.17
CA LEU A 280 23.63 -57.98 -21.00
C LEU A 280 23.65 -56.51 -20.60
N PHE A 281 23.93 -55.61 -21.55
CA PHE A 281 23.94 -54.17 -21.28
C PHE A 281 22.55 -53.63 -20.91
N SER A 282 21.48 -54.16 -21.53
CA SER A 282 20.10 -53.77 -21.20
C SER A 282 19.71 -54.17 -19.77
N VAL A 283 20.08 -55.38 -19.34
CA VAL A 283 19.84 -55.87 -17.97
C VAL A 283 20.64 -55.07 -16.96
N VAL A 284 21.93 -54.83 -17.19
CA VAL A 284 22.78 -54.01 -16.29
C VAL A 284 22.21 -52.59 -16.17
N SER A 285 21.81 -51.99 -17.29
CA SER A 285 21.17 -50.67 -17.31
C SER A 285 19.84 -50.66 -16.53
N MET A 286 19.01 -51.70 -16.68
CA MET A 286 17.76 -51.85 -15.96
C MET A 286 17.99 -51.97 -14.44
N VAL A 287 18.94 -52.80 -14.00
CA VAL A 287 19.28 -52.96 -12.57
C VAL A 287 19.74 -51.63 -11.96
N LEU A 288 20.63 -50.90 -12.64
CA LEU A 288 21.09 -49.61 -12.17
C LEU A 288 19.99 -48.54 -12.17
N SER A 289 19.02 -48.59 -13.10
CA SER A 289 17.84 -47.72 -13.09
C SER A 289 16.97 -47.98 -11.87
N VAL A 290 16.74 -49.25 -11.50
CA VAL A 290 16.01 -49.62 -10.27
C VAL A 290 16.78 -49.18 -9.02
N LEU A 291 18.11 -49.27 -9.01
CA LEU A 291 18.92 -48.78 -7.89
C LEU A 291 18.87 -47.24 -7.74
N ALA A 292 18.69 -46.50 -8.84
CA ALA A 292 18.55 -45.05 -8.80
C ALA A 292 17.21 -44.58 -8.20
N THR A 293 16.14 -45.36 -8.38
CA THR A 293 14.81 -45.07 -7.84
C THR A 293 14.59 -45.61 -6.43
N ARG A 294 15.49 -46.49 -5.93
CA ARG A 294 15.38 -47.07 -4.60
C ARG A 294 15.51 -45.98 -3.51
N PRO A 295 14.56 -45.87 -2.57
CA PRO A 295 14.65 -44.92 -1.47
C PRO A 295 15.77 -45.31 -0.49
N ASN A 296 16.50 -44.32 0.04
CA ASN A 296 17.47 -44.55 1.12
C ASN A 296 16.74 -44.63 2.47
N ILE A 297 17.09 -45.62 3.30
CA ILE A 297 16.53 -45.80 4.64
C ILE A 297 17.56 -45.34 5.68
N THR A 298 17.16 -44.43 6.57
CA THR A 298 17.96 -43.94 7.71
C THR A 298 17.54 -44.63 9.02
N ARG A 299 18.34 -44.46 10.10
CA ARG A 299 18.18 -45.17 11.39
C ARG A 299 16.86 -44.89 12.15
N GLY A 300 16.13 -43.80 11.86
CA GLY A 300 14.74 -43.63 12.31
C GLY A 300 14.48 -43.17 13.74
N LYS A 301 15.50 -42.88 14.56
CA LYS A 301 15.36 -42.43 15.95
C LYS A 301 16.39 -41.35 16.31
N PHE A 302 16.06 -40.49 17.27
CA PHE A 302 16.97 -39.54 17.93
C PHE A 302 16.76 -39.49 19.44
N THR A 303 17.74 -38.99 20.21
CA THR A 303 17.64 -38.84 21.67
C THR A 303 17.23 -37.42 22.07
N LYS A 304 16.73 -37.24 23.31
CA LYS A 304 16.43 -35.90 23.86
C LYS A 304 17.66 -35.00 23.91
N GLU A 305 18.83 -35.57 24.23
CA GLU A 305 20.11 -34.87 24.24
C GLU A 305 20.48 -34.34 22.85
N ASP A 306 20.14 -35.07 21.77
CA ASP A 306 20.39 -34.62 20.40
C ASP A 306 19.50 -33.43 20.01
N VAL A 307 18.28 -33.32 20.57
CA VAL A 307 17.37 -32.19 20.38
C VAL A 307 17.88 -30.96 21.12
N GLU A 308 18.25 -31.12 22.41
CA GLU A 308 18.80 -30.05 23.23
C GLU A 308 20.11 -29.49 22.65
N LYS A 309 20.96 -30.37 22.12
CA LYS A 309 22.22 -29.98 21.44
C LYS A 309 22.02 -29.54 20.00
N LYS A 310 20.77 -29.45 19.51
CA LYS A 310 20.41 -29.06 18.13
C LYS A 310 21.13 -29.87 17.05
N ARG A 311 21.41 -31.15 17.29
CA ARG A 311 22.20 -32.02 16.40
C ARG A 311 21.34 -32.71 15.35
N VAL A 312 20.07 -32.96 15.64
CA VAL A 312 19.12 -33.67 14.74
C VAL A 312 18.48 -32.73 13.72
N ASN A 313 18.21 -33.26 12.53
CA ASN A 313 17.22 -32.69 11.63
C ASN A 313 15.84 -33.31 11.93
N LEU A 314 15.00 -32.56 12.66
CA LEU A 314 13.66 -32.98 13.08
C LEU A 314 12.64 -33.02 11.94
N LEU A 315 12.91 -32.33 10.82
CA LEU A 315 11.98 -32.19 9.71
C LEU A 315 12.08 -33.33 8.69
N PHE A 316 13.13 -34.13 8.76
CA PHE A 316 13.33 -35.27 7.88
C PHE A 316 12.61 -36.51 8.40
N PHE A 317 11.65 -37.03 7.63
CA PHE A 317 10.84 -38.21 7.96
C PHE A 317 11.68 -39.44 8.34
N GLY A 318 12.85 -39.61 7.71
CA GLY A 318 13.75 -40.71 8.00
C GLY A 318 14.38 -40.66 9.40
N ASN A 319 14.25 -39.56 10.14
CA ASN A 319 14.80 -39.42 11.49
C ASN A 319 13.77 -39.62 12.61
N PHE A 320 12.46 -39.56 12.32
CA PHE A 320 11.42 -39.68 13.35
C PHE A 320 10.41 -40.82 13.14
N HIS A 321 10.43 -41.53 12.01
CA HIS A 321 9.42 -42.54 11.70
C HIS A 321 9.33 -43.75 12.66
N HIS A 322 10.28 -43.93 13.59
CA HIS A 322 10.20 -44.93 14.67
C HIS A 322 10.02 -44.31 16.07
N MET A 323 9.62 -43.04 16.15
CA MET A 323 9.40 -42.35 17.42
C MET A 323 7.93 -42.37 17.84
N LYS A 324 7.71 -42.26 19.15
CA LYS A 324 6.37 -42.06 19.72
C LYS A 324 5.90 -40.63 19.43
N LEU A 325 4.60 -40.44 19.25
CA LEU A 325 4.00 -39.16 18.91
C LEU A 325 4.33 -38.10 19.96
N GLU A 326 4.26 -38.46 21.24
CA GLU A 326 4.48 -37.55 22.36
C GLU A 326 5.92 -37.02 22.39
N GLU A 327 6.89 -37.86 22.03
CA GLU A 327 8.31 -37.49 21.96
C GLU A 327 8.60 -36.58 20.76
N TYR A 328 7.93 -36.84 19.63
CA TYR A 328 8.05 -36.01 18.44
C TYR A 328 7.38 -34.64 18.63
N GLU A 329 6.19 -34.60 19.25
CA GLU A 329 5.48 -33.36 19.56
C GLU A 329 6.30 -32.46 20.47
N TRP A 330 6.89 -33.02 21.53
CA TRP A 330 7.79 -32.29 22.42
C TRP A 330 8.99 -31.69 21.65
N ALA A 331 9.65 -32.48 20.81
CA ALA A 331 10.80 -32.02 20.03
C ALA A 331 10.41 -30.90 19.04
N LEU A 332 9.22 -31.00 18.43
CA LEU A 332 8.72 -29.99 17.51
C LEU A 332 8.35 -28.68 18.24
N GLN A 333 7.74 -28.77 19.42
CA GLN A 333 7.45 -27.61 20.26
C GLN A 333 8.73 -26.91 20.69
N GLU A 334 9.80 -27.65 20.99
CA GLU A 334 11.09 -27.06 21.35
C GLU A 334 11.76 -26.37 20.16
N LEU A 335 11.66 -26.95 18.95
CA LEU A 335 12.15 -26.32 17.72
C LEU A 335 11.44 -25.01 17.38
N ILE A 336 10.11 -24.92 17.55
CA ILE A 336 9.33 -23.73 17.17
C ILE A 336 9.62 -22.53 18.09
N LYS A 337 10.08 -22.77 19.32
CA LYS A 337 10.42 -21.69 20.27
C LYS A 337 11.66 -20.91 19.87
N ASP A 338 12.55 -21.48 19.05
CA ASP A 338 13.84 -20.90 18.68
C ASP A 338 13.96 -20.77 17.15
N LYS A 339 13.90 -19.52 16.65
CA LYS A 339 13.99 -19.22 15.21
C LYS A 339 15.29 -19.72 14.56
N ASP A 340 16.41 -19.62 15.25
CA ASP A 340 17.71 -20.07 14.71
C ASP A 340 17.75 -21.59 14.63
N TYR A 341 17.07 -22.27 15.57
CA TYR A 341 16.94 -23.72 15.50
C TYR A 341 16.04 -24.19 14.34
N VAL A 342 14.95 -23.46 14.06
CA VAL A 342 14.11 -23.71 12.87
C VAL A 342 14.96 -23.61 11.59
N TYR A 343 15.69 -22.50 11.42
CA TYR A 343 16.50 -22.28 10.21
C TYR A 343 17.66 -23.26 10.08
N SER A 344 18.33 -23.59 11.19
CA SER A 344 19.37 -24.63 11.20
C SER A 344 18.81 -26.00 10.78
N SER A 345 17.62 -26.36 11.26
CA SER A 345 16.97 -27.64 10.90
C SER A 345 16.58 -27.67 9.42
N LEU A 346 15.99 -26.59 8.89
CA LEU A 346 15.69 -26.47 7.46
C LEU A 346 16.96 -26.50 6.58
N THR A 347 18.05 -25.88 7.04
CA THR A 347 19.34 -25.91 6.33
C THR A 347 19.88 -27.32 6.24
N LYS A 348 19.86 -28.07 7.36
CA LYS A 348 20.28 -29.47 7.39
C LYS A 348 19.44 -30.33 6.46
N ASP A 349 18.12 -30.10 6.44
CA ASP A 349 17.21 -30.83 5.55
C ASP A 349 17.54 -30.59 4.07
N LEU A 350 17.68 -29.33 3.67
CA LEU A 350 18.09 -28.97 2.31
C LEU A 350 19.43 -29.58 1.93
N TYR A 351 20.41 -29.56 2.84
CA TYR A 351 21.74 -30.16 2.60
C TYR A 351 21.64 -31.67 2.32
N TYR A 352 20.94 -32.42 3.19
CA TYR A 352 20.80 -33.87 3.02
C TYR A 352 19.98 -34.25 1.78
N LEU A 353 18.95 -33.48 1.44
CA LEU A 353 18.23 -33.63 0.17
C LEU A 353 19.18 -33.47 -1.03
N GLY A 354 20.06 -32.47 -1.00
CA GLY A 354 21.09 -32.26 -2.02
C GLY A 354 22.07 -33.44 -2.13
N VAL A 355 22.50 -34.02 -1.00
CA VAL A 355 23.39 -35.20 -0.98
C VAL A 355 22.71 -36.42 -1.62
N VAL A 356 21.45 -36.69 -1.27
CA VAL A 356 20.66 -37.79 -1.85
C VAL A 356 20.49 -37.59 -3.36
N LEU A 357 20.18 -36.36 -3.77
CA LEU A 357 20.02 -36.00 -5.17
C LEU A 357 21.30 -36.24 -5.97
N ASN A 358 22.44 -35.79 -5.47
CA ASN A 358 23.74 -36.02 -6.12
C ASN A 358 24.03 -37.51 -6.33
N ARG A 359 23.72 -38.35 -5.34
CA ARG A 359 23.86 -39.81 -5.47
C ARG A 359 22.96 -40.37 -6.57
N LYS A 360 21.68 -39.99 -6.62
CA LYS A 360 20.74 -40.40 -7.69
C LYS A 360 21.26 -40.02 -9.07
N TYR A 361 21.67 -38.76 -9.25
CA TYR A 361 22.19 -38.27 -10.53
C TYR A 361 23.50 -38.94 -10.95
N LYS A 362 24.37 -39.29 -9.99
CA LYS A 362 25.61 -40.04 -10.27
C LYS A 362 25.29 -41.44 -10.80
N ILE A 363 24.39 -42.18 -10.15
CA ILE A 363 23.96 -43.51 -10.61
C ILE A 363 23.34 -43.39 -12.00
N LEU A 364 22.39 -42.47 -12.17
CA LEU A 364 21.69 -42.26 -13.45
C LEU A 364 22.66 -41.94 -14.60
N ARG A 365 23.66 -41.08 -14.37
CA ARG A 365 24.69 -40.78 -15.37
C ARG A 365 25.47 -42.03 -15.79
N ILE A 366 25.86 -42.86 -14.82
CA ILE A 366 26.54 -44.12 -15.10
C ILE A 366 25.62 -45.04 -15.90
N THR A 367 24.34 -45.13 -15.53
CA THR A 367 23.36 -45.95 -16.24
C THR A 367 23.18 -45.53 -17.69
N TYR A 368 23.04 -44.23 -17.97
CA TYR A 368 22.96 -43.72 -19.34
C TYR A 368 24.21 -44.04 -20.15
N ASN A 369 25.40 -43.87 -19.56
CA ASN A 369 26.65 -44.19 -20.24
C ASN A 369 26.74 -45.69 -20.58
N ILE A 370 26.39 -46.57 -19.65
CA ILE A 370 26.36 -48.03 -19.88
C ILE A 370 25.34 -48.39 -20.95
N PHE A 371 24.13 -47.81 -20.90
CA PHE A 371 23.10 -48.04 -21.90
C PHE A 371 23.53 -47.62 -23.30
N MET A 372 24.04 -46.39 -23.45
CA MET A 372 24.49 -45.86 -24.73
C MET A 372 25.66 -46.67 -25.29
N LEU A 373 26.66 -46.98 -24.45
CA LEU A 373 27.78 -47.82 -24.85
C LEU A 373 27.30 -49.21 -25.29
N GLY A 374 26.38 -49.80 -24.53
CA GLY A 374 25.78 -51.10 -24.84
C GLY A 374 25.13 -51.12 -26.21
N ILE A 375 24.27 -50.13 -26.51
CA ILE A 375 23.65 -50.02 -27.83
C ILE A 375 24.70 -49.89 -28.94
N ILE A 376 25.67 -49.00 -28.78
CA ILE A 376 26.70 -48.77 -29.82
C ILE A 376 27.51 -50.03 -30.07
N VAL A 377 28.00 -50.69 -29.01
CA VAL A 377 28.79 -51.92 -29.11
C VAL A 377 27.96 -53.05 -29.72
N SER A 378 26.70 -53.20 -29.33
CA SER A 378 25.79 -54.19 -29.92
C SER A 378 25.55 -53.96 -31.40
N VAL A 379 25.30 -52.71 -31.83
CA VAL A 379 25.11 -52.37 -33.25
C VAL A 379 26.36 -52.70 -34.05
N ILE A 380 27.54 -52.30 -33.58
CA ILE A 380 28.82 -52.64 -34.22
C ILE A 380 29.00 -54.16 -34.30
N ALA A 381 28.70 -54.89 -33.21
CA ALA A 381 28.79 -56.34 -33.19
C ALA A 381 27.84 -56.99 -34.20
N PHE A 382 26.61 -56.51 -34.35
CA PHE A 382 25.68 -56.98 -35.38
C PHE A 382 26.23 -56.73 -36.79
N VAL A 383 26.74 -55.52 -37.07
CA VAL A 383 27.33 -55.20 -38.38
C VAL A 383 28.50 -56.12 -38.72
N ILE A 384 29.42 -56.34 -37.78
CA ILE A 384 30.56 -57.25 -37.97
C ILE A 384 30.06 -58.69 -38.18
N ALA A 385 29.11 -59.15 -37.37
CA ALA A 385 28.57 -60.50 -37.46
C ALA A 385 27.91 -60.76 -38.84
N PHE A 386 27.10 -59.82 -39.32
CA PHE A 386 26.48 -59.93 -40.65
C PHE A 386 27.52 -59.88 -41.78
N ARG A 387 28.51 -58.98 -41.70
CA ARG A 387 29.52 -58.80 -42.75
C ARG A 387 30.44 -60.01 -42.91
N PHE A 388 30.87 -60.62 -41.81
CA PHE A 388 31.89 -61.67 -41.84
C PHE A 388 31.34 -63.10 -41.68
N PHE A 389 30.17 -63.27 -41.05
CA PHE A 389 29.65 -64.58 -40.66
C PHE A 389 28.18 -64.83 -41.08
N GLY A 390 27.56 -63.87 -41.78
CA GLY A 390 26.18 -63.99 -42.28
C GLY A 390 26.02 -64.99 -43.45
N PRO A 391 24.78 -65.41 -43.76
CA PRO A 391 24.47 -66.43 -44.77
C PRO A 391 24.79 -65.99 -46.21
N GLU A 392 24.74 -64.69 -46.48
CA GLU A 392 25.30 -64.10 -47.69
C GLU A 392 26.53 -63.30 -47.27
N ARG A 393 27.73 -63.73 -47.68
CA ARG A 393 28.91 -62.89 -47.59
C ARG A 393 28.62 -61.65 -48.44
N LEU A 394 28.20 -60.55 -47.81
CA LEU A 394 28.11 -59.26 -48.50
C LEU A 394 29.53 -58.93 -48.97
N VAL A 395 29.83 -59.20 -50.23
CA VAL A 395 31.05 -58.76 -50.90
C VAL A 395 30.73 -57.37 -51.43
N PHE A 396 31.23 -56.36 -50.73
CA PHE A 396 31.45 -55.01 -51.27
C PHE A 396 32.88 -54.64 -50.96
#